data_AF-A0A7Z0N219-F1
#
_entry.id   AF-A0A7Z0N219-F1
#
_cell.length_a   1.000
_cell.length_b   1.000
_cell.length_c   1.000
_cell.angle_alpha   90.00
_cell.angle_beta   90.00
_cell.angle_gamma   90.00
#
_symmetry.space_group_name_H-M   'P 1'
#
loop_
_entity.id
_entity.type
_entity.pdbx_description
1 polymer ?
#
loop_
_entity_poly.entity_id
_entity_poly.type
_entity_poly.pdbx_seq_one_letter_code
_entity_poly.pdbx_strand_id
1 'polypeptide(L)'
;MLAGMVYGGLASAQAQSGQLKGKIGPHTFDVPVQCEMAGKKETPTISAMTDSNRRKPLEDVNGDGVAGQVSSMNGTVVVSITFGDDFYRFNGKKNVEFRSKGFTWKETIKEYDNEKMKALMEAGKRLKDQAPERVYEIDLEFSCQ
;
A
#
# COMPACT_ATOMS: atom_id res chain seq x y z
N MET A 1 -26.26 11.90 45.53
CA MET A 1 -26.01 12.74 44.33
C MET A 1 -24.55 13.14 44.40
N LEU A 2 -23.63 12.90 43.47
CA LEU A 2 -23.63 12.31 42.13
C LEU A 2 -22.20 11.76 41.96
N ALA A 3 -22.07 10.50 41.51
CA ALA A 3 -20.79 9.90 41.19
C ALA A 3 -20.26 10.50 39.88
N GLY A 4 -19.09 11.14 39.93
CA GLY A 4 -18.38 11.60 38.74
C GLY A 4 -17.74 10.42 38.01
N MET A 5 -18.43 9.90 36.99
CA MET A 5 -17.85 9.00 36.01
C MET A 5 -16.85 9.78 35.15
N VAL A 6 -15.56 9.51 35.35
CA VAL A 6 -14.52 9.87 34.38
C VAL A 6 -14.62 8.86 33.24
N TYR A 7 -15.23 9.30 32.13
CA TYR A 7 -15.30 8.52 30.91
C TYR A 7 -13.88 8.31 30.37
N GLY A 8 -13.61 7.04 30.03
CA GLY A 8 -12.30 6.54 29.63
C GLY A 8 -11.71 7.30 28.46
N GLY A 9 -10.40 7.55 28.56
CA GLY A 9 -9.59 7.95 27.41
C GLY A 9 -9.70 6.89 26.33
N LEU A 10 -10.36 7.24 25.23
CA LEU A 10 -10.12 6.63 23.94
C LEU A 10 -8.61 6.75 23.69
N ALA A 11 -7.91 5.63 23.65
CA ALA A 11 -6.52 5.58 23.22
C ALA A 11 -6.44 6.27 21.86
N SER A 12 -5.83 7.46 21.81
CA SER A 12 -5.60 8.14 20.54
C SER A 12 -4.70 7.23 19.71
N ALA A 13 -5.17 6.81 18.53
CA ALA A 13 -4.28 6.28 17.52
C ALA A 13 -3.18 7.34 17.32
N GLN A 14 -1.94 7.04 17.73
CA GLN A 14 -0.83 7.96 17.54
C GLN A 14 -0.57 8.03 16.04
N ALA A 15 -0.92 9.14 15.41
CA ALA A 15 -0.51 9.44 14.05
C ALA A 15 1.01 9.61 14.07
N GLN A 16 1.71 8.69 13.42
CA GLN A 16 3.16 8.73 13.25
C GLN A 16 3.48 9.30 11.87
N SER A 17 4.55 10.07 11.76
CA SER A 17 5.05 10.50 10.45
C SER A 17 5.90 9.39 9.84
N GLY A 18 5.84 9.25 8.52
CA GLY A 18 6.61 8.26 7.78
C GLY A 18 7.07 8.77 6.43
N GLN A 19 7.77 7.90 5.71
CA GLN A 19 8.19 8.13 4.32
C GLN A 19 7.80 6.94 3.47
N LEU A 20 7.30 7.21 2.27
CA LEU A 20 7.15 6.22 1.20
C LEU A 20 7.91 6.73 -0.01
N LYS A 21 8.93 5.97 -0.42
CA LYS A 21 9.77 6.33 -1.58
C LYS A 21 10.02 5.13 -2.45
N GLY A 22 10.30 5.38 -3.72
CA GLY A 22 10.59 4.30 -4.63
C GLY A 22 10.42 4.61 -6.09
N LYS A 23 10.34 3.52 -6.86
CA LYS A 23 10.10 3.53 -8.30
C LYS A 23 9.01 2.52 -8.64
N ILE A 24 8.09 2.92 -9.52
CA ILE A 24 7.09 2.06 -10.15
C ILE A 24 7.06 2.38 -11.64
N GLY A 25 7.56 1.47 -12.47
CA GLY A 25 7.63 1.71 -13.92
C GLY A 25 8.47 2.97 -14.24
N PRO A 26 7.91 3.99 -14.93
CA PRO A 26 8.63 5.24 -15.22
C PRO A 26 8.64 6.23 -14.04
N HIS A 27 7.82 6.01 -13.02
CA HIS A 27 7.58 6.96 -11.94
C HIS A 27 8.59 6.77 -10.81
N THR A 28 9.23 7.85 -10.37
CA THR A 28 10.06 7.90 -9.16
C THR A 28 9.43 8.89 -8.17
N PHE A 29 9.42 8.54 -6.90
CA PHE A 29 8.75 9.34 -5.87
C PHE A 29 9.43 9.22 -4.51
N ASP A 30 9.27 10.26 -3.71
CA ASP A 30 9.73 10.33 -2.33
C ASP A 30 8.77 11.24 -1.56
N VAL A 31 7.77 10.65 -0.91
CA VAL A 31 6.64 11.39 -0.34
C VAL A 31 6.47 11.11 1.15
N PRO A 32 6.15 12.14 1.95
CA PRO A 32 5.80 11.94 3.34
C PRO A 32 4.49 11.17 3.44
N VAL A 33 4.33 10.38 4.49
CA VAL A 33 3.08 9.65 4.76
C VAL A 33 2.67 9.82 6.21
N GLN A 34 1.36 9.84 6.44
CA GLN A 34 0.79 9.77 7.78
C GLN A 34 0.47 8.31 8.11
N CYS A 35 1.20 7.75 9.07
CA CYS A 35 1.05 6.39 9.54
C CYS A 35 0.04 6.30 10.68
N GLU A 36 -0.82 5.30 10.60
CA GLU A 36 -1.73 4.89 11.65
C GLU A 36 -1.53 3.41 11.93
N MET A 37 -1.08 3.12 13.14
CA MET A 37 -0.91 1.75 13.61
C MET A 37 -2.13 1.35 14.44
N ALA A 38 -2.82 0.30 14.00
CA ALA A 38 -3.92 -0.30 14.73
C ALA A 38 -3.67 -1.81 14.94
N GLY A 39 -4.19 -2.37 16.03
CA GLY A 39 -4.12 -3.81 16.34
C GLY A 39 -3.16 -4.17 17.48
N LYS A 40 -3.25 -5.42 17.94
CA LYS A 40 -2.33 -5.99 18.94
C LYS A 40 -0.96 -6.27 18.29
N LYS A 41 0.11 -6.26 19.08
CA LYS A 41 1.53 -6.41 18.68
C LYS A 41 1.84 -7.56 17.69
N GLU A 42 0.96 -8.55 17.57
CA GLU A 42 1.16 -9.75 16.73
C GLU A 42 0.69 -9.59 15.28
N THR A 43 -0.22 -8.63 14.98
CA THR A 43 -0.70 -8.35 13.63
C THR A 43 -0.92 -6.84 13.41
N PRO A 44 0.15 -6.03 13.44
CA PRO A 44 0.02 -4.59 13.26
C PRO A 44 -0.58 -4.28 11.89
N THR A 45 -1.74 -3.62 11.90
CA THR A 45 -2.31 -2.98 10.72
C THR A 45 -1.70 -1.60 10.63
N ILE A 46 -0.83 -1.39 9.65
CA ILE A 46 -0.35 -0.04 9.33
C ILE A 46 -1.18 0.44 8.15
N SER A 47 -1.85 1.57 8.31
CA SER A 47 -2.34 2.37 7.20
C SER A 47 -1.42 3.58 7.07
N ALA A 48 -0.85 3.83 5.89
CA ALA A 48 -0.13 5.07 5.64
C ALA A 48 -0.69 5.74 4.41
N MET A 49 -0.93 7.05 4.49
CA MET A 49 -1.48 7.82 3.39
C MET A 49 -0.55 8.98 3.05
N THR A 50 -0.29 9.20 1.75
CA THR A 50 0.46 10.40 1.29
C THR A 50 -0.38 11.66 1.49
N ASP A 51 -1.71 11.50 1.46
CA ASP A 51 -2.69 12.53 1.78
C ASP A 51 -3.51 12.17 3.03
N SER A 52 -3.64 13.11 3.97
CA SER A 52 -4.42 12.92 5.21
C SER A 52 -5.94 12.75 4.99
N ASN A 53 -6.44 12.83 3.76
CA ASN A 53 -7.84 12.61 3.44
C ASN A 53 -8.26 11.12 3.46
N ARG A 54 -8.59 10.62 4.66
CA ARG A 54 -9.06 9.24 4.86
C ARG A 54 -10.30 8.84 4.05
N ARG A 55 -11.13 9.79 3.60
CA ARG A 55 -12.33 9.48 2.79
C ARG A 55 -11.97 9.17 1.35
N LYS A 56 -10.84 9.70 0.87
CA LYS A 56 -10.37 9.55 -0.50
C LYS A 56 -8.84 9.43 -0.52
N PRO A 57 -8.29 8.33 0.02
CA PRO A 57 -6.84 8.17 0.22
C PRO A 57 -6.02 8.04 -1.08
N LEU A 58 -6.68 8.04 -2.24
CA LEU A 58 -6.10 7.98 -3.57
C LEU A 58 -6.40 9.24 -4.39
N GLU A 59 -6.97 10.27 -3.78
CA GLU A 59 -7.10 11.60 -4.36
C GLU A 59 -5.91 12.44 -3.89
N ASP A 60 -5.21 13.07 -4.83
CA ASP A 60 -4.11 13.98 -4.57
C ASP A 60 -4.66 15.36 -4.15
N VAL A 61 -4.98 15.51 -2.86
CA VAL A 61 -5.56 16.77 -2.33
C VAL A 61 -4.45 17.78 -2.04
N ASN A 62 -3.23 17.32 -1.73
CA ASN A 62 -2.09 18.16 -1.44
C ASN A 62 -1.42 18.75 -2.72
N GLY A 63 -1.68 18.17 -3.89
CA GLY A 63 -1.21 18.63 -5.21
C GLY A 63 0.24 18.28 -5.52
N ASP A 64 0.80 17.24 -4.90
CA ASP A 64 2.20 16.80 -5.11
C ASP A 64 2.38 15.82 -6.28
N GLY A 65 1.28 15.45 -6.94
CA GLY A 65 1.22 14.53 -8.07
C GLY A 65 1.16 13.06 -7.66
N VAL A 66 1.11 12.74 -6.35
CA VAL A 66 1.17 11.36 -5.82
C VAL A 66 0.16 11.14 -4.70
N ALA A 67 -0.86 10.31 -4.97
CA ALA A 67 -1.77 9.84 -3.94
C ALA A 67 -1.55 8.35 -3.65
N GLY A 68 -1.26 7.98 -2.41
CA GLY A 68 -0.91 6.60 -2.07
C GLY A 68 -1.44 6.15 -0.73
N GLN A 69 -1.84 4.89 -0.68
CA GLN A 69 -2.18 4.16 0.53
C GLN A 69 -1.34 2.89 0.65
N VAL A 70 -0.67 2.73 1.78
CA VAL A 70 -0.06 1.47 2.22
C VAL A 70 -0.96 0.87 3.29
N SER A 71 -1.26 -0.43 3.17
CA SER A 71 -1.95 -1.19 4.21
C SER A 71 -1.21 -2.51 4.49
N SER A 72 -1.19 -2.95 5.75
CA SER A 72 -0.76 -4.30 6.12
C SER A 72 -1.90 -5.01 6.83
N MET A 73 -2.31 -6.19 6.36
CA MET A 73 -3.32 -7.01 7.04
C MET A 73 -2.84 -8.46 7.07
N ASN A 74 -2.78 -9.06 8.26
CA ASN A 74 -2.31 -10.44 8.47
C ASN A 74 -0.93 -10.73 7.83
N GLY A 75 -0.02 -9.75 7.87
CA GLY A 75 1.33 -9.87 7.30
C GLY A 75 1.40 -9.72 5.78
N THR A 76 0.28 -9.44 5.10
CA THR A 76 0.27 -9.10 3.67
C THR A 76 0.26 -7.59 3.51
N VAL A 77 1.25 -7.06 2.80
CA VAL A 77 1.32 -5.64 2.42
C VAL A 77 0.47 -5.41 1.18
N VAL A 78 -0.29 -4.33 1.15
CA VAL A 78 -0.99 -3.86 -0.05
C VAL A 78 -0.61 -2.39 -0.25
N VAL A 79 -0.09 -2.07 -1.43
CA VAL A 79 0.24 -0.71 -1.84
C VAL A 79 -0.70 -0.33 -2.97
N SER A 80 -1.43 0.78 -2.81
CA SER A 80 -2.21 1.41 -3.87
C SER A 80 -1.69 2.82 -4.06
N ILE A 81 -1.35 3.22 -5.28
CA ILE A 81 -0.73 4.52 -5.56
C ILE A 81 -1.14 5.04 -6.93
N THR A 82 -1.32 6.35 -7.01
CA THR A 82 -1.74 7.08 -8.19
C THR A 82 -0.68 8.12 -8.54
N PHE A 83 -0.31 8.21 -9.82
CA PHE A 83 0.53 9.26 -10.40
C PHE A 83 -0.26 9.96 -11.51
N GLY A 84 -0.87 11.11 -11.21
CA GLY A 84 -1.83 11.73 -12.14
C GLY A 84 -2.99 10.78 -12.47
N ASP A 85 -3.07 10.33 -13.73
CA ASP A 85 -4.09 9.38 -14.18
C ASP A 85 -3.68 7.89 -14.06
N ASP A 86 -2.40 7.62 -13.79
CA ASP A 86 -1.89 6.24 -13.69
C ASP A 86 -2.19 5.68 -12.29
N PHE A 87 -2.91 4.56 -12.23
CA PHE A 87 -3.21 3.85 -10.98
C PHE A 87 -2.48 2.51 -10.91
N TYR A 88 -1.85 2.24 -9.76
CA TYR A 88 -1.15 1.00 -9.47
C TYR A 88 -1.63 0.39 -8.15
N ARG A 89 -1.84 -0.93 -8.14
CA ARG A 89 -2.13 -1.69 -6.93
C ARG A 89 -1.33 -2.98 -6.88
N PHE A 90 -0.55 -3.15 -5.82
CA PHE A 90 0.32 -4.29 -5.62
C PHE A 90 0.05 -4.98 -4.29
N ASN A 91 0.01 -6.31 -4.31
CA ASN A 91 -0.07 -7.14 -3.11
C ASN A 91 1.30 -7.78 -2.86
N GLY A 92 1.89 -7.46 -1.71
CA GLY A 92 3.13 -8.04 -1.23
C GLY A 92 3.00 -9.54 -1.11
N LYS A 93 3.97 -10.26 -1.67
CA LYS A 93 4.11 -11.72 -1.47
C LYS A 93 4.61 -12.01 -0.06
N LYS A 94 4.57 -13.29 0.35
CA LYS A 94 4.99 -13.76 1.69
C LYS A 94 6.40 -13.34 2.11
N ASN A 95 7.26 -12.94 1.17
CA ASN A 95 8.63 -12.51 1.40
C ASN A 95 8.80 -11.00 1.59
N VAL A 96 7.73 -10.20 1.52
CA VAL A 96 7.78 -8.78 1.93
C VAL A 96 7.73 -8.74 3.45
N GLU A 97 8.90 -8.68 4.07
CA GLU A 97 9.02 -8.66 5.53
C GLU A 97 8.60 -7.29 6.07
N PHE A 98 7.40 -7.22 6.63
CA PHE A 98 6.94 -6.04 7.35
C PHE A 98 7.60 -6.00 8.73
N ARG A 99 8.63 -5.16 8.87
CA ARG A 99 9.29 -4.93 10.16
C ARG A 99 8.51 -3.88 10.94
N SER A 100 8.72 -3.81 12.26
CA SER A 100 7.99 -2.91 13.17
C SER A 100 8.02 -1.42 12.80
N LYS A 101 8.92 -1.03 11.88
CA LYS A 101 9.08 0.35 11.40
C LYS A 101 8.84 0.52 9.90
N GLY A 102 8.46 -0.53 9.16
CA GLY A 102 8.23 -0.45 7.71
C GLY A 102 8.66 -1.67 6.91
N PHE A 103 8.82 -1.53 5.59
CA PHE A 103 9.25 -2.62 4.69
C PHE A 103 10.15 -2.10 3.57
N THR A 104 10.88 -3.03 2.96
CA THR A 104 11.51 -2.84 1.65
C THR A 104 10.95 -3.89 0.70
N TRP A 105 10.63 -3.49 -0.52
CA TRP A 105 10.08 -4.39 -1.53
C TRP A 105 10.66 -4.08 -2.90
N LYS A 106 11.44 -5.04 -3.39
CA LYS A 106 11.98 -5.02 -4.75
C LYS A 106 11.50 -6.23 -5.53
N GLU A 107 10.78 -5.99 -6.62
CA GLU A 107 10.22 -7.07 -7.45
C GLU A 107 9.95 -6.59 -8.88
N THR A 108 9.95 -7.53 -9.82
CA THR A 108 9.40 -7.30 -11.17
C THR A 108 7.97 -7.84 -11.23
N ILE A 109 7.00 -6.94 -11.39
CA ILE A 109 5.59 -7.29 -11.52
C ILE A 109 5.25 -7.40 -13.00
N LYS A 110 4.58 -8.50 -13.35
CA LYS A 110 4.10 -8.79 -14.70
C LYS A 110 2.58 -8.76 -14.67
N GLU A 111 1.98 -7.77 -15.34
CA GLU A 111 0.54 -7.71 -15.57
C GLU A 111 0.20 -8.38 -16.89
N TYR A 112 -0.89 -9.15 -16.88
CA TYR A 112 -1.39 -9.87 -18.03
C TYR A 112 -2.81 -9.39 -18.30
N ASP A 113 -3.13 -9.25 -19.58
CA ASP A 113 -4.46 -8.94 -20.08
C ASP A 113 -5.48 -9.97 -19.56
N ASN A 114 -6.43 -9.51 -18.75
CA ASN A 114 -7.40 -10.37 -18.07
C ASN A 114 -8.32 -11.11 -19.05
N GLU A 115 -8.67 -10.52 -20.19
CA GLU A 115 -9.51 -11.17 -21.20
C GLU A 115 -8.75 -12.29 -21.91
N LYS A 116 -7.49 -12.04 -22.26
CA LYS A 116 -6.60 -13.08 -22.81
C LYS A 116 -6.34 -14.18 -21.79
N MET A 117 -6.15 -13.85 -20.52
CA MET A 117 -5.98 -14.85 -19.46
C MET A 117 -7.22 -15.75 -19.34
N LYS A 118 -8.42 -15.16 -19.34
CA LYS A 118 -9.67 -15.91 -19.26
C LYS A 118 -9.83 -16.87 -20.45
N ALA A 119 -9.62 -16.37 -21.68
CA ALA A 119 -9.69 -17.19 -22.88
C ALA A 119 -8.68 -18.35 -22.88
N LEU A 120 -7.47 -18.12 -22.34
CA LEU A 120 -6.44 -19.17 -22.23
C LEU A 120 -6.79 -20.24 -21.19
N MET A 121 -7.37 -19.84 -20.06
CA MET A 121 -7.84 -20.79 -19.05
C MET A 121 -9.00 -21.63 -19.59
N GLU A 122 -9.95 -21.03 -20.31
CA GLU A 122 -11.02 -21.74 -21.00
C GLU A 122 -10.48 -22.71 -22.07
N ALA A 123 -9.38 -22.35 -22.73
CA ALA A 123 -8.69 -23.19 -23.71
C ALA A 123 -7.71 -24.23 -23.09
N GLY A 124 -7.60 -24.32 -21.76
CA GLY A 124 -6.69 -25.24 -21.07
C GLY A 124 -5.20 -24.94 -21.27
N LYS A 125 -4.84 -23.73 -21.69
CA LYS A 125 -3.46 -23.30 -21.95
C LYS A 125 -2.82 -22.70 -20.71
N ARG A 126 -1.49 -22.79 -20.61
CA ARG A 126 -0.73 -22.29 -19.47
C ARG A 126 -0.33 -20.82 -19.68
N LEU A 127 -0.49 -20.05 -18.62
CA LEU A 127 -0.19 -18.62 -18.54
C LEU A 127 1.29 -18.26 -18.83
N LYS A 128 2.21 -19.18 -18.51
CA LYS A 128 3.66 -18.98 -18.68
C LYS A 128 4.12 -18.82 -20.14
N ASP A 129 3.25 -19.16 -21.10
CA ASP A 129 3.57 -19.11 -22.53
C ASP A 129 3.14 -17.77 -23.19
N GLN A 130 2.62 -16.83 -22.40
CA GLN A 130 2.23 -15.49 -22.87
C GLN A 130 3.23 -14.41 -22.47
N ALA A 131 3.43 -13.44 -23.36
CA ALA A 131 4.08 -12.21 -23.01
C ALA A 131 3.17 -11.40 -22.06
N PRO A 132 3.72 -10.84 -20.97
CA PRO A 132 2.96 -9.91 -20.13
C PRO A 132 2.62 -8.65 -20.93
N GLU A 133 1.46 -8.07 -20.63
CA GLU A 133 1.04 -6.80 -21.22
C GLU A 133 1.93 -5.66 -20.71
N ARG A 134 2.26 -5.70 -19.41
CA ARG A 134 3.11 -4.70 -18.78
C ARG A 134 4.06 -5.36 -17.80
N VAL A 135 5.28 -4.84 -17.77
CA VAL A 135 6.32 -5.27 -16.84
C VAL A 135 6.81 -4.03 -16.12
N TYR A 136 6.65 -4.02 -14.80
CA TYR A 136 7.15 -2.92 -13.98
C TYR A 136 8.15 -3.46 -12.97
N GLU A 137 9.23 -2.71 -12.81
CA GLU A 137 10.07 -2.85 -11.63
C GLU A 137 9.43 -2.01 -10.52
N ILE A 138 9.26 -2.63 -9.37
CA ILE A 138 8.96 -1.95 -8.12
C ILE A 138 10.20 -2.00 -7.24
N ASP A 139 10.56 -0.87 -6.67
CA ASP A 139 11.59 -0.72 -5.65
C ASP A 139 11.05 0.27 -4.64
N LEU A 140 10.48 -0.24 -3.55
CA LEU A 140 9.71 0.51 -2.56
C LEU A 140 10.40 0.43 -1.21
N GLU A 141 10.57 1.57 -0.56
CA GLU A 141 10.93 1.67 0.84
C GLU A 141 9.84 2.44 1.57
N PHE A 142 9.35 1.85 2.64
CA PHE A 142 8.33 2.43 3.51
C PHE A 142 8.85 2.46 4.94
N SER A 143 8.62 3.56 5.64
CA SER A 143 8.93 3.67 7.07
C SER A 143 7.94 4.52 7.85
N CYS A 144 7.72 4.19 9.14
CA CYS A 144 7.00 4.99 10.14
C CYS A 144 7.90 5.27 11.35
N GLN A 145 7.82 6.49 11.89
CA GLN A 145 8.63 6.97 13.02
C GLN A 145 7.78 7.35 14.23
#